data_AF-A0A813C0S8-F1
#
_entry.id   AF-A0A813C0S8-F1
#
_cell.length_a   1.000
_cell.length_b   1.000
_cell.length_c   1.000
_cell.angle_alpha   90.00
_cell.angle_beta   90.00
_cell.angle_gamma   90.00
#
_symmetry.space_group_name_H-M   'P 1'
#
loop_
_entity.id
_entity.type
_entity.pdbx_description
1 polymer ?
#
loop_
_entity_poly.entity_id
_entity_poly.type
_entity_poly.pdbx_seq_one_letter_code
_entity_poly.pdbx_strand_id
1 'polypeptide(L)'
;MGDVTLCLLLHANGLNRRVWAPLAEDLAALRGRPLEELTPPRAEASLMRIGSLWLASLDLLGHGAAPELQLAGAETDWMQFRDQVEAFLAEYLALLPEVPKEVVAVGHSLGGGVLLTTQAFAERQRFSRMLIFEPMWLFVEPPLWKLINLPPLPPETTKLEPPVVAQTLRRRSEWPSRAAAHADLSKKGFFASWDPRVFEAQLLRSVFLFSVAHF
;
A
#
# COMPACT_ATOMS: atom_id res chain seq x y z
N MET A 1 -28.21 -11.16 12.37
CA MET A 1 -27.28 -10.19 11.74
C MET A 1 -26.00 -10.21 12.55
N GLY A 2 -24.86 -10.35 11.90
CA GLY A 2 -23.58 -10.54 12.59
C GLY A 2 -22.74 -9.29 12.45
N ASP A 3 -22.08 -8.88 13.53
CA ASP A 3 -21.24 -7.68 13.58
C ASP A 3 -20.29 -7.61 12.37
N VAL A 4 -20.51 -6.62 11.50
CA VAL A 4 -19.66 -6.36 10.33
C VAL A 4 -18.36 -5.69 10.76
N THR A 5 -17.26 -6.21 10.23
CA THR A 5 -15.91 -5.65 10.39
C THR A 5 -15.37 -5.28 9.01
N LEU A 6 -14.89 -4.05 8.86
CA LEU A 6 -14.12 -3.64 7.70
C LEU A 6 -12.63 -3.65 8.05
N CYS A 7 -11.82 -4.33 7.25
CA CYS A 7 -10.36 -4.36 7.36
C CYS A 7 -9.75 -3.65 6.15
N LEU A 8 -9.09 -2.53 6.38
CA LEU A 8 -8.33 -1.78 5.37
C LEU A 8 -6.88 -2.28 5.34
N LEU A 9 -6.40 -2.70 4.17
CA LEU A 9 -5.08 -3.30 3.96
C LEU A 9 -4.23 -2.41 3.03
N LEU A 10 -3.17 -1.77 3.57
CA LEU A 10 -2.28 -0.88 2.80
C LEU A 10 -0.87 -1.46 2.67
N HIS A 11 -0.41 -1.57 1.42
CA HIS A 11 0.87 -2.20 1.07
C HIS A 11 2.09 -1.28 1.34
N ALA A 12 3.29 -1.85 1.27
CA ALA A 12 4.55 -1.10 1.38
C ALA A 12 4.96 -0.40 0.07
N ASN A 13 5.92 0.52 0.17
CA ASN A 13 6.47 1.21 -0.99
C ASN A 13 7.05 0.22 -2.02
N GLY A 14 6.78 0.46 -3.30
CA GLY A 14 7.16 -0.42 -4.41
C GLY A 14 6.30 -1.67 -4.58
N LEU A 15 5.28 -1.87 -3.73
CA LEU A 15 4.31 -2.96 -3.84
C LEU A 15 2.98 -2.48 -4.41
N ASN A 16 2.00 -3.39 -4.50
CA ASN A 16 0.63 -3.06 -4.85
C ASN A 16 -0.35 -3.81 -3.94
N ARG A 17 -1.62 -3.44 -3.99
CA ARG A 17 -2.73 -3.97 -3.17
C ARG A 17 -2.89 -5.49 -3.22
N ARG A 18 -2.46 -6.14 -4.30
CA ARG A 18 -2.68 -7.59 -4.52
C ARG A 18 -1.82 -8.46 -3.63
N VAL A 19 -0.76 -7.90 -3.02
CA VAL A 19 0.06 -8.64 -2.03
C VAL A 19 -0.75 -9.16 -0.84
N TRP A 20 -1.95 -8.61 -0.62
CA TRP A 20 -2.88 -9.04 0.41
C TRP A 20 -3.83 -10.18 -0.01
N ALA A 21 -3.88 -10.57 -1.30
CA ALA A 21 -4.80 -11.61 -1.75
C ALA A 21 -4.54 -12.98 -1.07
N PRO A 22 -3.29 -13.46 -0.92
CA PRO A 22 -3.02 -14.71 -0.22
C PRO A 22 -3.42 -14.67 1.27
N LEU A 23 -3.32 -13.51 1.92
CA LEU A 23 -3.83 -13.32 3.28
C LEU A 23 -5.34 -13.52 3.34
N ALA A 24 -6.09 -13.03 2.36
CA ALA A 24 -7.54 -13.22 2.30
C ALA A 24 -7.91 -14.71 2.12
N GLU A 25 -7.17 -15.44 1.28
CA GLU A 25 -7.33 -16.90 1.11
C GLU A 25 -7.07 -17.64 2.43
N ASP A 26 -5.96 -17.33 3.11
CA ASP A 26 -5.59 -17.97 4.37
C ASP A 26 -6.60 -17.66 5.48
N LEU A 27 -7.11 -16.43 5.54
CA LEU A 27 -8.17 -16.05 6.48
C LEU A 27 -9.49 -16.78 6.18
N ALA A 28 -9.84 -16.98 4.92
CA ALA A 28 -11.05 -17.71 4.54
C ALA A 28 -10.96 -19.17 4.98
N ALA A 29 -9.81 -19.81 4.74
CA ALA A 29 -9.51 -21.16 5.19
C ALA A 29 -9.56 -21.29 6.72
N LEU A 30 -8.90 -20.39 7.45
CA LEU A 30 -8.90 -20.37 8.92
C LEU A 30 -10.30 -20.19 9.51
N ARG A 31 -11.16 -19.43 8.85
CA ARG A 31 -12.55 -19.20 9.30
C ARG A 31 -13.53 -20.26 8.81
N GLY A 32 -13.11 -21.20 7.96
CA GLY A 32 -13.98 -22.20 7.36
C GLY A 32 -15.14 -21.59 6.57
N ARG A 33 -14.90 -20.46 5.89
CA ARG A 33 -15.91 -19.72 5.12
C ARG A 33 -15.40 -19.41 3.72
N PRO A 34 -16.27 -19.34 2.70
CA PRO A 34 -15.84 -18.98 1.35
C PRO A 34 -15.31 -17.54 1.32
N LEU A 35 -14.29 -17.34 0.48
CA LEU A 35 -13.83 -16.01 0.08
C LEU A 35 -14.67 -15.57 -1.13
N GLU A 36 -15.36 -14.45 -0.98
CA GLU A 36 -16.13 -13.82 -2.05
C GLU A 36 -15.38 -12.59 -2.56
N GLU A 37 -14.95 -12.58 -3.81
CA GLU A 37 -14.39 -11.38 -4.46
C GLU A 37 -15.53 -10.53 -5.03
N LEU A 38 -15.53 -9.24 -4.72
CA LEU A 38 -16.57 -8.29 -5.11
C LEU A 38 -15.96 -7.25 -6.04
N THR A 39 -16.77 -6.73 -6.98
CA THR A 39 -16.35 -5.65 -7.85
C THR A 39 -16.13 -4.37 -7.02
N PRO A 40 -14.89 -3.86 -6.91
CA PRO A 40 -14.64 -2.61 -6.22
C PRO A 40 -15.14 -1.43 -7.07
N PRO A 41 -15.56 -0.31 -6.46
CA PRO A 41 -15.89 0.91 -7.20
C PRO A 41 -14.67 1.58 -7.83
N ARG A 42 -13.47 1.25 -7.33
CA ARG A 42 -12.18 1.80 -7.74
C ARG A 42 -11.33 0.77 -8.46
N ALA A 43 -10.76 1.14 -9.60
CA ALA A 43 -9.87 0.27 -10.37
C ALA A 43 -8.55 -0.03 -9.64
N GLU A 44 -8.14 0.87 -8.76
CA GLU A 44 -6.98 0.82 -7.88
C GLU A 44 -7.22 0.05 -6.58
N ALA A 45 -8.34 -0.67 -6.46
CA ALA A 45 -8.72 -1.34 -5.23
C ALA A 45 -9.08 -2.83 -5.44
N SER A 46 -9.19 -3.53 -4.32
CA SER A 46 -9.77 -4.88 -4.23
C SER A 46 -10.75 -4.91 -3.07
N LEU A 47 -11.86 -5.62 -3.25
CA LEU A 47 -12.87 -5.81 -2.21
C LEU A 47 -13.21 -7.29 -2.10
N MET A 48 -13.07 -7.84 -0.92
CA MET A 48 -13.32 -9.24 -0.63
C MET A 48 -14.14 -9.40 0.64
N ARG A 49 -14.90 -10.50 0.75
CA ARG A 49 -15.75 -10.79 1.90
C ARG A 49 -15.58 -12.23 2.37
N ILE A 50 -15.53 -12.41 3.69
CA ILE A 50 -15.51 -13.70 4.39
C ILE A 50 -16.56 -13.65 5.50
N GLY A 51 -17.81 -13.99 5.17
CA GLY A 51 -18.94 -13.81 6.08
C GLY A 51 -19.15 -12.33 6.43
N SER A 52 -18.99 -11.96 7.71
CA SER A 52 -19.12 -10.57 8.17
C SER A 52 -17.83 -9.74 8.12
N LEU A 53 -16.70 -10.33 7.70
CA LEU A 53 -15.44 -9.62 7.50
C LEU A 53 -15.32 -9.16 6.05
N TRP A 54 -15.14 -7.86 5.89
CA TRP A 54 -14.86 -7.21 4.62
C TRP A 54 -13.38 -6.82 4.60
N LEU A 55 -12.68 -7.20 3.54
CA LEU A 55 -11.28 -6.89 3.31
C LEU A 55 -11.22 -5.93 2.12
N ALA A 56 -10.73 -4.73 2.35
CA ALA A 56 -10.55 -3.71 1.33
C ALA A 56 -9.06 -3.37 1.23
N SER A 57 -8.48 -3.45 0.04
CA SER A 57 -7.09 -3.09 -0.21
C SER A 57 -7.01 -2.02 -1.29
N LEU A 58 -6.10 -1.07 -1.14
CA LEU A 58 -5.95 0.09 -2.03
C LEU A 58 -4.51 0.18 -2.52
N ASP A 59 -4.32 0.48 -3.80
CA ASP A 59 -3.03 0.95 -4.31
C ASP A 59 -2.85 2.41 -3.89
N LEU A 60 -1.74 2.69 -3.22
CA LEU A 60 -1.39 4.05 -2.80
C LEU A 60 -0.98 4.91 -3.99
N LEU A 61 -1.12 6.23 -3.90
CA LEU A 61 -0.66 7.15 -4.96
C LEU A 61 0.76 6.79 -5.45
N GLY A 62 0.95 6.82 -6.77
CA GLY A 62 2.18 6.41 -7.45
C GLY A 62 2.43 4.90 -7.50
N HIS A 63 1.52 4.08 -6.98
CA HIS A 63 1.63 2.62 -6.98
C HIS A 63 0.44 2.00 -7.67
N GLY A 64 0.66 0.79 -8.21
CA GLY A 64 -0.40 0.01 -8.82
C GLY A 64 -1.29 0.87 -9.72
N ALA A 65 -2.59 0.62 -9.74
CA ALA A 65 -3.52 1.36 -10.60
C ALA A 65 -3.93 2.74 -10.08
N ALA A 66 -3.32 3.22 -8.99
CA ALA A 66 -3.58 4.56 -8.50
C ALA A 66 -2.91 5.63 -9.39
N PRO A 67 -3.45 6.86 -9.42
CA PRO A 67 -2.81 8.00 -10.06
C PRO A 67 -1.43 8.28 -9.45
N GLU A 68 -0.59 9.01 -10.20
CA GLU A 68 0.69 9.50 -9.71
C GLU A 68 0.53 10.43 -8.50
N LEU A 69 1.48 10.36 -7.57
CA LEU A 69 1.60 11.32 -6.48
C LEU A 69 2.12 12.65 -7.02
N GLN A 70 1.42 13.75 -6.73
CA GLN A 70 1.89 15.08 -7.12
C GLN A 70 2.84 15.61 -6.05
N LEU A 71 4.15 15.52 -6.31
CA LEU A 71 5.17 15.96 -5.35
C LEU A 71 5.09 17.47 -5.13
N ALA A 72 4.76 17.87 -3.90
CA ALA A 72 4.65 19.26 -3.47
C ALA A 72 5.41 19.54 -2.15
N GLY A 73 6.07 18.52 -1.60
CA GLY A 73 6.86 18.59 -0.37
C GLY A 73 6.34 17.60 0.67
N ALA A 74 7.22 17.10 1.55
CA ALA A 74 6.93 15.94 2.39
C ALA A 74 5.61 16.04 3.18
N GLU A 75 5.32 17.18 3.81
CA GLU A 75 4.06 17.38 4.54
C GLU A 75 2.84 17.28 3.61
N THR A 76 2.84 18.03 2.51
CA THR A 76 1.78 18.00 1.48
C THR A 76 1.61 16.62 0.85
N ASP A 77 2.72 15.91 0.64
CA ASP A 77 2.73 14.56 0.06
C ASP A 77 2.06 13.54 1.01
N TRP A 78 2.35 13.60 2.32
CA TRP A 78 1.70 12.75 3.32
C TRP A 78 0.21 13.05 3.49
N MET A 79 -0.18 14.34 3.39
CA MET A 79 -1.60 14.72 3.42
C MET A 79 -2.37 14.20 2.20
N GLN A 80 -1.75 14.16 1.01
CA GLN A 80 -2.37 13.54 -0.17
C GLN A 80 -2.66 12.05 0.04
N PHE A 81 -1.74 11.28 0.62
CA PHE A 81 -2.01 9.88 0.96
C PHE A 81 -3.13 9.74 2.00
N ARG A 82 -3.14 10.61 3.03
CA ARG A 82 -4.20 10.64 4.04
C ARG A 82 -5.56 10.90 3.38
N ASP A 83 -5.65 11.89 2.50
CA ASP A 83 -6.87 12.27 1.81
C ASP A 83 -7.36 11.16 0.87
N GLN A 84 -6.43 10.48 0.18
CA GLN A 84 -6.75 9.29 -0.61
C GLN A 84 -7.43 8.21 0.25
N VAL A 85 -6.87 7.90 1.43
CA VAL A 85 -7.43 6.90 2.34
C VAL A 85 -8.78 7.32 2.91
N GLU A 86 -8.96 8.61 3.18
CA GLU A 86 -10.22 9.12 3.74
C GLU A 86 -11.36 9.08 2.73
N ALA A 87 -11.09 9.47 1.48
CA ALA A 87 -12.03 9.32 0.37
C ALA A 87 -12.38 7.85 0.14
N PHE A 88 -11.37 6.97 0.17
CA PHE A 88 -11.56 5.52 0.05
C PHE A 88 -12.45 4.97 1.15
N LEU A 89 -12.17 5.28 2.42
CA LEU A 89 -12.96 4.81 3.56
C LEU A 89 -14.40 5.31 3.49
N ALA A 90 -14.63 6.59 3.18
CA ALA A 90 -15.98 7.13 3.06
C ALA A 90 -16.82 6.38 2.02
N GLU A 91 -16.22 6.07 0.87
CA GLU A 91 -16.87 5.32 -0.21
C GLU A 91 -17.14 3.86 0.17
N TYR A 92 -16.17 3.18 0.77
CA TYR A 92 -16.30 1.75 1.09
C TYR A 92 -17.23 1.49 2.28
N LEU A 93 -17.27 2.41 3.25
CA LEU A 93 -18.26 2.33 4.33
C LEU A 93 -19.69 2.40 3.80
N ALA A 94 -19.92 3.14 2.72
CA ALA A 94 -21.24 3.25 2.09
C ALA A 94 -21.67 1.99 1.32
N LEU A 95 -20.74 1.07 1.01
CA LEU A 95 -21.03 -0.19 0.33
C LEU A 95 -21.48 -1.30 1.29
N LEU A 96 -21.21 -1.13 2.59
CA LEU A 96 -21.50 -2.16 3.58
C LEU A 96 -23.00 -2.22 3.87
N PRO A 97 -23.57 -3.42 4.06
CA PRO A 97 -25.00 -3.59 4.32
C PRO A 97 -25.45 -2.95 5.65
N GLU A 98 -24.51 -2.72 6.55
CA GLU A 98 -24.71 -2.07 7.83
C GLU A 98 -23.43 -1.33 8.24
N VAL A 99 -23.56 -0.35 9.13
CA VAL A 99 -22.41 0.40 9.67
C VAL A 99 -21.50 -0.60 10.41
N PRO A 100 -20.22 -0.71 10.04
CA PRO A 100 -19.33 -1.66 10.68
C PRO A 100 -19.12 -1.28 12.14
N LYS A 101 -19.15 -2.28 13.01
CA LYS A 101 -18.86 -2.11 14.43
C LYS A 101 -17.37 -1.82 14.67
N GLU A 102 -16.52 -2.38 13.81
CA GLU A 102 -15.07 -2.19 13.85
C GLU A 102 -14.55 -1.86 12.45
N VAL A 103 -13.72 -0.82 12.37
CA VAL A 103 -12.83 -0.58 11.23
C VAL A 103 -11.41 -0.89 11.71
N VAL A 104 -10.79 -1.92 11.13
CA VAL A 104 -9.44 -2.37 11.44
C VAL A 104 -8.50 -1.93 10.32
N ALA A 105 -7.34 -1.42 10.67
CA ALA A 105 -6.32 -1.01 9.72
C ALA A 105 -5.11 -1.95 9.79
N VAL A 106 -4.62 -2.41 8.64
CA VAL A 106 -3.39 -3.19 8.53
C VAL A 106 -2.49 -2.52 7.51
N GLY A 107 -1.28 -2.16 7.91
CA GLY A 107 -0.35 -1.45 7.04
C GLY A 107 1.08 -1.92 7.19
N HIS A 108 1.80 -1.98 6.08
CA HIS A 108 3.23 -2.29 6.05
C HIS A 108 4.01 -1.09 5.49
N SER A 109 5.12 -0.71 6.13
CA SER A 109 6.03 0.35 5.67
C SER A 109 5.30 1.65 5.31
N LEU A 110 5.33 2.08 4.04
CA LEU A 110 4.57 3.25 3.55
C LEU A 110 3.10 3.18 3.97
N GLY A 111 2.39 2.08 3.69
CA GLY A 111 0.98 1.93 4.08
C GLY A 111 0.78 2.01 5.59
N GLY A 112 1.73 1.53 6.39
CA GLY A 112 1.73 1.69 7.84
C GLY A 112 1.83 3.16 8.26
N GLY A 113 2.76 3.92 7.67
CA GLY A 113 2.90 5.35 7.89
C GLY A 113 1.66 6.13 7.48
N VAL A 114 1.07 5.81 6.32
CA VAL A 114 -0.16 6.45 5.84
C VAL A 114 -1.31 6.24 6.83
N LEU A 115 -1.52 5.01 7.31
CA LEU A 115 -2.59 4.73 8.28
C LEU A 115 -2.40 5.48 9.61
N LEU A 116 -1.14 5.60 10.07
CA LEU A 116 -0.81 6.36 11.27
C LEU A 116 -1.08 7.86 11.06
N THR A 117 -0.69 8.42 9.92
CA THR A 117 -1.02 9.81 9.54
C THR A 117 -2.53 10.01 9.46
N THR A 118 -3.28 9.13 8.80
CA THR A 118 -4.74 9.20 8.74
C THR A 118 -5.35 9.20 10.14
N GLN A 119 -4.90 8.32 11.03
CA GLN A 119 -5.40 8.27 12.40
C GLN A 119 -5.02 9.51 13.23
N ALA A 120 -3.81 10.04 13.06
CA ALA A 120 -3.31 11.19 13.82
C ALA A 120 -4.04 12.49 13.45
N PHE A 121 -4.47 12.63 12.19
CA PHE A 121 -5.13 13.83 11.68
C PHE A 121 -6.65 13.70 11.59
N ALA A 122 -7.23 12.59 12.03
CA ALA A 122 -8.68 12.41 12.04
C ALA A 122 -9.33 13.17 13.20
N GLU A 123 -10.43 13.87 12.94
CA GLU A 123 -11.23 14.57 13.97
C GLU A 123 -11.88 13.60 14.98
N ARG A 124 -12.03 12.33 14.59
CA ARG A 124 -12.58 11.24 15.40
C ARG A 124 -11.77 9.99 15.19
N GLN A 125 -11.86 9.05 16.12
CA GLN A 125 -11.21 7.76 15.98
C GLN A 125 -11.64 7.09 14.67
N ARG A 126 -10.69 6.88 13.75
CA ARG A 126 -10.95 6.34 12.42
C ARG A 126 -10.85 4.84 12.40
N PHE A 127 -9.89 4.29 13.14
CA PHE A 127 -9.65 2.87 13.26
C PHE A 127 -9.85 2.42 14.70
N SER A 128 -10.66 1.38 14.88
CA SER A 128 -10.86 0.69 16.15
C SER A 128 -9.60 -0.07 16.60
N ARG A 129 -8.83 -0.59 15.64
CA ARG A 129 -7.59 -1.35 15.83
C ARG A 129 -6.66 -1.11 14.65
N MET A 130 -5.35 -1.16 14.91
CA MET A 130 -4.32 -0.99 13.89
C MET A 130 -3.23 -2.05 14.07
N LEU A 131 -2.88 -2.76 12.99
CA LEU A 131 -1.75 -3.69 12.93
C LEU A 131 -0.74 -3.10 11.95
N ILE A 132 0.37 -2.59 12.48
CA ILE A 132 1.33 -1.81 11.70
C ILE A 132 2.69 -2.49 11.71
N PHE A 133 3.17 -2.86 10.53
CA PHE A 133 4.45 -3.53 10.32
C PHE A 133 5.48 -2.53 9.80
N GLU A 134 6.55 -2.32 10.58
CA GLU A 134 7.72 -1.52 10.21
C GLU A 134 7.35 -0.17 9.53
N PRO A 135 6.52 0.67 10.18
CA PRO A 135 5.95 1.84 9.52
C PRO A 135 7.05 2.78 9.05
N MET A 136 6.90 3.26 7.80
CA MET A 136 7.79 4.28 7.29
C MET A 136 7.41 5.62 7.89
N TRP A 137 8.25 6.12 8.79
CA TRP A 137 8.19 7.49 9.28
C TRP A 137 9.28 8.28 8.54
N LEU A 138 8.90 9.03 7.50
CA LEU A 138 9.84 9.98 6.87
C LEU A 138 10.05 11.23 7.73
N PHE A 139 9.36 11.35 8.88
CA PHE A 139 9.66 12.31 9.93
C PHE A 139 10.78 11.79 10.85
N VAL A 140 11.93 11.47 10.28
CA VAL A 140 13.15 11.46 11.09
C VAL A 140 13.55 12.93 11.17
N GLU A 141 13.09 13.58 12.25
CA GLU A 141 13.61 14.87 12.72
C GLU A 141 15.14 14.92 12.48
N PRO A 142 15.71 16.03 11.98
CA PRO A 142 17.16 16.18 11.81
C PRO A 142 18.03 15.63 12.96
N PRO A 143 17.63 15.73 14.25
CA PRO A 143 18.37 15.07 15.34
C PRO A 143 18.38 13.53 15.32
N LEU A 144 17.35 12.84 14.84
CA LEU A 144 17.35 11.37 14.72
C LEU A 144 18.26 10.88 13.56
N TRP A 145 18.51 11.71 12.54
CA TRP A 145 19.50 11.43 11.49
C TRP A 145 20.91 11.23 12.06
N LYS A 146 21.24 11.98 13.12
CA LYS A 146 22.50 11.86 13.86
C LYS A 146 22.56 10.58 14.72
N LEU A 147 21.41 10.06 15.16
CA LEU A 147 21.33 8.87 16.02
C LEU A 147 21.55 7.57 15.24
N ILE A 148 21.16 7.54 13.96
CA ILE A 148 21.34 6.39 13.06
C ILE A 148 22.65 6.41 12.25
N ASN A 149 23.57 7.32 12.61
CA ASN A 149 24.91 7.44 12.03
C ASN A 149 24.95 7.56 10.49
N LEU A 150 23.90 8.11 9.89
CA LEU A 150 23.90 8.48 8.48
C LEU A 150 24.65 9.82 8.33
N PRO A 151 25.53 9.98 7.33
CA PRO A 151 26.27 11.22 7.14
C PRO A 151 25.29 12.38 6.95
N PRO A 152 25.51 13.54 7.61
CA PRO A 152 24.66 14.69 7.42
C PRO A 152 24.68 15.10 5.95
N LEU A 153 23.48 15.22 5.37
CA LEU A 153 23.30 15.72 4.01
C LEU A 153 23.77 17.19 3.96
N PRO A 154 24.71 17.57 3.07
CA PRO A 154 25.17 18.96 2.96
C PRO A 154 24.00 19.92 2.71
N PRO A 155 24.04 21.19 3.15
CA PRO A 155 22.93 22.14 2.99
C PRO A 155 22.47 22.31 1.53
N GLU A 156 23.38 22.12 0.58
CA GLU A 156 23.13 22.19 -0.87
C GLU A 156 22.42 20.94 -1.44
N THR A 157 22.26 19.89 -0.64
CA THR A 157 21.62 18.61 -1.04
C THR A 157 20.13 18.56 -0.78
N THR A 158 19.50 19.66 -0.35
CA THR A 158 18.05 19.85 -0.52
C THR A 158 17.63 19.77 -2.00
N LYS A 159 18.58 19.87 -2.95
CA LYS A 159 18.39 19.64 -4.39
C LYS A 159 18.94 18.31 -4.91
N LEU A 160 19.68 17.56 -4.10
CA LEU A 160 20.15 16.23 -4.50
C LEU A 160 19.19 15.21 -3.93
N GLU A 161 18.50 14.53 -4.83
CA GLU A 161 17.67 13.38 -4.49
C GLU A 161 18.40 12.48 -3.48
N PRO A 162 17.77 12.14 -2.32
CA PRO A 162 18.36 11.24 -1.36
C PRO A 162 18.88 9.99 -2.08
N PRO A 163 20.01 9.38 -1.68
CA PRO A 163 20.59 8.22 -2.36
C PRO A 163 19.58 7.08 -2.62
N VAL A 164 18.56 6.96 -1.76
CA VAL A 164 17.41 6.05 -1.89
C VAL A 164 16.51 6.41 -3.08
N VAL A 165 16.26 7.68 -3.34
CA VAL A 165 15.47 8.19 -4.49
C VAL A 165 16.24 7.93 -5.79
N ALA A 166 17.52 8.32 -5.86
CA ALA A 166 18.36 8.07 -7.03
C ALA A 166 18.51 6.55 -7.33
N GLN A 167 18.60 5.71 -6.31
CA GLN A 167 18.60 4.25 -6.47
C GLN A 167 17.24 3.73 -6.95
N THR A 168 16.13 4.34 -6.52
CA THR A 168 14.77 3.98 -6.94
C THR A 168 14.52 4.33 -8.39
N LEU A 169 14.95 5.51 -8.86
CA LEU A 169 14.82 5.93 -10.27
C LEU A 169 15.59 5.01 -11.23
N ARG A 170 16.66 4.36 -10.77
CA ARG A 170 17.42 3.38 -11.55
C ARG A 170 16.80 1.99 -11.57
N ARG A 171 15.75 1.74 -10.79
CA ARG A 171 15.08 0.44 -10.78
C ARG A 171 14.27 0.30 -12.05
N ARG A 172 14.52 -0.80 -12.76
CA ARG A 172 13.63 -1.26 -13.83
C ARG A 172 12.21 -1.39 -13.29
N SER A 173 11.27 -0.71 -13.95
CA SER A 173 9.84 -0.71 -13.63
C SER A 173 8.99 -1.42 -14.68
N GLU A 174 9.57 -1.76 -15.84
CA GLU A 174 8.83 -2.34 -16.97
C GLU A 174 9.49 -3.63 -17.50
N TRP A 175 8.65 -4.61 -17.83
CA TRP A 175 9.06 -5.87 -18.42
C TRP A 175 8.19 -6.21 -19.64
N PRO A 176 8.76 -6.87 -20.66
CA PRO A 176 8.02 -7.22 -21.88
C PRO A 176 6.94 -8.29 -21.65
N SER A 177 6.99 -9.00 -20.54
CA SER A 177 5.99 -9.99 -20.16
C SER A 177 6.04 -10.30 -18.67
N ARG A 178 4.99 -10.95 -18.15
CA ARG A 178 4.96 -11.48 -16.77
C ARG A 178 6.06 -12.48 -16.51
N ALA A 179 6.32 -13.36 -17.46
CA ALA A 179 7.40 -14.33 -17.35
C ALA A 179 8.78 -13.64 -17.25
N ALA A 180 8.99 -12.55 -17.99
CA ALA A 180 10.22 -11.76 -17.91
C ALA A 180 10.35 -11.02 -16.57
N ALA A 181 9.24 -10.44 -16.06
CA ALA A 181 9.20 -9.84 -14.72
C ALA A 181 9.51 -10.86 -13.64
N HIS A 182 8.90 -12.05 -13.70
CA HIS A 182 9.17 -13.15 -12.80
C HIS A 182 10.64 -13.56 -12.83
N ALA A 183 11.21 -13.80 -14.02
CA ALA A 183 12.60 -14.24 -14.17
C ALA A 183 13.64 -13.21 -13.71
N ASP A 184 13.34 -11.91 -13.79
CA ASP A 184 14.19 -10.84 -13.27
C ASP A 184 14.03 -10.66 -11.75
N LEU A 185 12.80 -10.55 -11.28
CA LEU A 185 12.49 -10.20 -9.89
C LEU A 185 12.75 -11.35 -8.92
N SER A 186 12.53 -12.61 -9.34
CA SER A 186 12.81 -13.80 -8.50
C SER A 186 14.29 -13.96 -8.12
N LYS A 187 15.21 -13.36 -8.90
CA LYS A 187 16.64 -13.37 -8.61
C LYS A 187 17.05 -12.32 -7.57
N LYS A 188 16.19 -11.35 -7.28
CA LYS A 188 16.48 -10.29 -6.31
C LYS A 188 16.24 -10.83 -4.92
N GLY A 189 17.23 -10.69 -4.04
CA GLY A 189 17.16 -11.21 -2.66
C GLY A 189 15.92 -10.77 -1.89
N PHE A 190 15.39 -9.58 -2.20
CA PHE A 190 14.14 -9.09 -1.62
C PHE A 190 12.92 -9.98 -1.89
N PHE A 191 12.78 -10.54 -3.09
CA PHE A 191 11.63 -11.39 -3.47
C PHE A 191 11.93 -12.89 -3.30
N ALA A 192 13.20 -13.28 -3.24
CA ALA A 192 13.60 -14.69 -3.20
C ALA A 192 13.05 -15.46 -1.99
N SER A 193 12.77 -14.77 -0.88
CA SER A 193 12.24 -15.36 0.35
C SER A 193 10.72 -15.19 0.52
N TRP A 194 10.02 -14.63 -0.46
CA TRP A 194 8.58 -14.40 -0.35
C TRP A 194 7.78 -15.68 -0.52
N ASP A 195 6.60 -15.73 0.08
CA ASP A 195 5.58 -16.72 -0.30
C ASP A 195 5.32 -16.59 -1.82
N PRO A 196 5.42 -17.67 -2.60
CA PRO A 196 5.23 -17.62 -4.05
C PRO A 196 3.89 -17.01 -4.47
N ARG A 197 2.81 -17.21 -3.70
CA ARG A 197 1.49 -16.62 -3.99
C ARG A 197 1.52 -15.10 -3.90
N VAL A 198 2.22 -14.56 -2.90
CA VAL A 198 2.37 -13.11 -2.69
C VAL A 198 3.23 -12.51 -3.80
N PHE A 199 4.32 -13.19 -4.17
CA PHE A 199 5.17 -12.77 -5.28
C PHE A 199 4.39 -12.77 -6.61
N GLU A 200 3.64 -13.82 -6.91
CA GLU A 200 2.80 -13.87 -8.11
C GLU A 200 1.72 -12.79 -8.13
N ALA A 201 1.11 -12.51 -6.98
CA ALA A 201 0.12 -11.45 -6.86
C ALA A 201 0.74 -10.05 -7.12
N GLN A 202 1.98 -9.81 -6.65
CA GLN A 202 2.73 -8.59 -6.96
C GLN A 202 2.98 -8.43 -8.46
N LEU A 203 3.27 -9.52 -9.18
CA LEU A 203 3.59 -9.49 -10.62
C LEU A 203 2.40 -9.18 -11.53
N LEU A 204 1.17 -9.35 -11.06
CA LEU A 204 -0.06 -9.13 -11.86
C LEU A 204 -0.21 -7.70 -12.39
N ARG A 205 0.56 -6.73 -11.88
CA ARG A 205 0.64 -5.38 -12.43
C ARG A 205 2.06 -4.90 -12.78
N SER A 206 3.08 -5.75 -12.64
CA SER A 206 4.43 -5.44 -13.14
C SER A 206 4.54 -5.60 -14.67
N VAL A 207 3.40 -5.69 -15.37
CA VAL A 207 3.27 -6.02 -16.78
C VAL A 207 2.10 -5.21 -17.32
N PHE A 208 2.27 -4.69 -18.53
CA PHE A 208 1.36 -3.87 -19.36
C PHE A 208 1.54 -2.36 -19.26
N LEU A 209 2.51 -1.86 -20.03
CA LEU A 209 2.24 -0.83 -21.03
C LEU A 209 2.71 -1.35 -22.40
N PHE A 210 1.76 -1.66 -23.28
CA PHE A 210 2.03 -1.65 -24.72
C PHE A 210 1.76 -0.23 -25.23
N SER A 211 2.77 0.31 -25.92
CA SER A 211 2.70 1.36 -26.94
C SER A 211 2.87 2.84 -26.56
N VAL A 212 4.11 3.31 -26.76
CA VAL A 212 4.58 4.40 -27.66
C VAL A 212 3.84 5.75 -27.63
N ALA A 213 4.57 6.79 -27.19
CA ALA A 213 4.93 7.99 -27.97
C ALA A 213 5.78 8.91 -27.07
N HIS A 214 7.11 8.89 -27.20
CA HIS A 214 7.82 10.07 -27.76
C HIS A 214 6.91 11.01 -28.55
N PHE A 215 6.66 12.19 -28.00
CA PHE A 215 6.86 13.49 -28.65
C PHE A 215 7.21 14.53 -27.60
#